data_AF-A0A1G7RXD5-F1
#
_entry.id   AF-A0A1G7RXD5-F1
#
_cell.length_a   1.000
_cell.length_b   1.000
_cell.length_c   1.000
_cell.angle_alpha   90.00
_cell.angle_beta   90.00
_cell.angle_gamma   90.00
#
_symmetry.space_group_name_H-M   'P 1'
#
loop_
_entity.id
_entity.type
_entity.pdbx_description
1 polymer ?
#
loop_
_entity_poly.entity_id
_entity_poly.type
_entity_poly.pdbx_seq_one_letter_code
_entity_poly.pdbx_strand_id
1 'polypeptide(L)'
;MIKGIKKIMYTALFGLVFALSPVGLVQAADIEPDINMAEDVINAISIGDITSVNGKPSIEVTGLPVGATVKIYDQASDGKLLGSATVKTGQTSAIISLSNISTDVYVSVTLESARSVVTMKATEELEPESITVDNNAGAADIVTVSDLEVGDIIKVYDQAGTKLLGKATVSKGKTETTVSIPQLGSDEGEITVSVTRLGNKESDKCTKAYDEESYTYELAEHNITIVNNAGITDTVTVTDDEESSILEVGDIVKVYNHLEKLLGKSTAIKGKNGSVIAVVNIRQLGTDEGEVQVSVTSKGKRESEKCEKYFPEETGSKEPSEITVQNNLRKNDKVIVSELNVGDIVKVYSSASGGKLLGKATVATGKDEASVTIRQLSGGGAGSVWVSVTSRGAQESERVEQAYDAESELDLPTEIVSDLSFTDTDTDKDQIGGEISWTAPDDVSEVTHYEIYTSTNGTTKGTKLAKVAVGTNTYTIADDTDSTGLTHIAVFTLNSAGIASEGVFEAITDVNE
;
A
#
# COMPACT_ATOMS: atom_id res chain seq x y z
N MET A 1 28.62 -39.03 -21.44
CA MET A 1 27.65 -39.57 -22.42
C MET A 1 26.33 -38.84 -22.18
N ILE A 2 25.88 -38.03 -23.16
CA ILE A 2 24.52 -37.46 -23.34
C ILE A 2 24.09 -36.35 -22.34
N LYS A 3 24.33 -35.07 -22.70
CA LYS A 3 23.33 -34.01 -23.06
C LYS A 3 22.29 -33.75 -21.96
N GLY A 4 22.24 -32.61 -21.26
CA GLY A 4 22.26 -31.24 -21.75
C GLY A 4 20.88 -30.61 -21.49
N ILE A 5 20.63 -30.09 -20.29
CA ILE A 5 19.38 -29.43 -19.91
C ILE A 5 19.66 -27.93 -19.80
N LYS A 6 19.23 -27.19 -20.84
CA LYS A 6 19.17 -25.73 -20.85
C LYS A 6 17.75 -25.29 -20.50
N LYS A 7 17.71 -24.39 -19.52
CA LYS A 7 16.66 -23.43 -19.13
C LYS A 7 15.68 -23.09 -20.28
N ILE A 8 14.38 -23.26 -20.02
CA ILE A 8 13.25 -22.79 -20.83
C ILE A 8 12.43 -21.82 -19.97
N MET A 9 11.78 -20.85 -20.64
CA MET A 9 10.78 -19.86 -20.20
C MET A 9 11.35 -18.44 -20.00
N TYR A 10 10.83 -17.37 -20.64
CA TYR A 10 9.82 -17.22 -21.70
C TYR A 10 10.15 -15.86 -22.35
N THR A 11 10.54 -15.84 -23.63
CA THR A 11 10.62 -14.58 -24.40
C THR A 11 9.41 -14.59 -25.31
N ALA A 12 8.43 -13.73 -25.02
CA ALA A 12 7.26 -13.54 -25.87
C ALA A 12 7.71 -12.85 -27.16
N LEU A 13 8.01 -13.65 -28.19
CA LEU A 13 8.15 -13.19 -29.55
C LEU A 13 6.74 -12.97 -30.08
N PHE A 14 6.32 -11.71 -30.19
CA PHE A 14 5.11 -11.32 -30.90
C PHE A 14 5.28 -11.73 -32.37
N GLY A 15 4.72 -12.89 -32.73
CA GLY A 15 4.60 -13.33 -34.10
C GLY A 15 3.64 -12.40 -34.83
N LEU A 16 4.20 -11.50 -35.63
CA LEU A 16 3.45 -10.69 -36.59
C LEU A 16 2.90 -11.64 -37.67
N VAL A 17 1.68 -12.13 -37.48
CA VAL A 17 0.95 -12.86 -38.51
C VAL A 17 0.45 -11.82 -39.51
N PHE A 18 1.21 -11.63 -40.61
CA PHE A 18 0.67 -11.01 -41.80
C PHE A 18 -0.40 -11.95 -42.37
N ALA A 19 -1.66 -11.70 -42.02
CA ALA A 19 -2.78 -12.20 -42.81
C ALA A 19 -2.74 -11.43 -44.14
N LEU A 20 -2.09 -12.01 -45.16
CA LEU A 20 -2.28 -11.62 -46.55
C LEU A 20 -3.72 -11.97 -46.92
N SER A 21 -4.62 -11.03 -46.74
CA SER A 21 -5.92 -11.02 -47.40
C SER A 21 -5.66 -11.09 -48.92
N PRO A 22 -6.47 -11.83 -49.69
CA PRO A 22 -6.29 -11.92 -51.13
C PRO A 22 -6.33 -10.50 -51.72
N VAL A 23 -5.29 -10.19 -52.50
CA VAL A 23 -5.17 -8.97 -53.29
C VAL A 23 -6.45 -8.83 -54.10
N GLY A 24 -7.27 -7.82 -53.78
CA GLY A 24 -8.27 -7.35 -54.72
C GLY A 24 -7.52 -6.93 -55.97
N LEU A 25 -7.77 -7.62 -57.08
CA LEU A 25 -7.28 -7.22 -58.39
C LEU A 25 -7.71 -5.77 -58.61
N VAL A 26 -6.75 -4.84 -58.53
CA VAL A 26 -6.91 -3.55 -59.20
C VAL A 26 -6.85 -3.91 -60.67
N GLN A 27 -8.01 -3.93 -61.32
CA GLN A 27 -8.08 -4.03 -62.77
C GLN A 27 -7.37 -2.78 -63.31
N ALA A 28 -6.16 -2.97 -63.85
CA ALA A 28 -5.54 -1.95 -64.67
C ALA A 28 -6.56 -1.60 -65.76
N ALA A 29 -6.73 -0.31 -66.04
CA ALA A 29 -7.50 0.12 -67.20
C ALA A 29 -7.05 -0.71 -68.40
N ASP A 30 -8.02 -1.27 -69.14
CA ASP A 30 -7.73 -2.02 -70.36
C ASP A 30 -6.83 -1.15 -71.23
N ILE A 31 -5.59 -1.58 -71.39
CA ILE A 31 -4.73 -1.05 -72.44
C ILE A 31 -5.36 -1.63 -73.70
N GLU A 32 -6.17 -0.85 -74.41
CA GLU A 32 -6.45 -1.13 -75.80
C GLU A 32 -5.11 -0.95 -76.53
N PRO A 33 -4.39 -2.03 -76.94
CA PRO A 33 -3.34 -1.84 -77.90
C PRO A 33 -4.00 -1.18 -79.11
N ASP A 34 -3.42 -0.13 -79.66
CA ASP A 34 -3.82 0.37 -80.96
C ASP A 34 -3.49 -0.71 -82.00
N ILE A 35 -4.41 -1.67 -82.16
CA ILE A 35 -4.31 -2.80 -83.07
C ILE A 35 -4.31 -2.34 -84.52
N ASN A 36 -4.68 -1.09 -84.80
CA ASN A 36 -4.67 -0.55 -86.16
C ASN A 36 -3.25 -0.24 -86.67
N MET A 37 -2.25 -0.07 -85.80
CA MET A 37 -0.84 -0.05 -86.24
C MET A 37 -0.28 -1.46 -86.48
N ALA A 38 -0.90 -2.51 -85.92
CA ALA A 38 -0.35 -3.87 -86.00
C ALA A 38 -0.62 -4.53 -87.36
N GLU A 39 -1.81 -4.38 -87.96
CA GLU A 39 -2.10 -5.02 -89.26
C GLU A 39 -1.31 -4.41 -90.42
N ASP A 40 -1.12 -3.09 -90.47
CA ASP A 40 -0.33 -2.43 -91.53
C ASP A 40 1.18 -2.64 -91.37
N VAL A 41 1.69 -2.72 -90.13
CA VAL A 41 3.13 -2.98 -89.88
C VAL A 41 3.47 -4.45 -90.11
N ILE A 42 2.58 -5.40 -89.78
CA ILE A 42 2.79 -6.84 -90.01
C ILE A 42 2.71 -7.19 -91.50
N ASN A 43 1.81 -6.56 -92.27
CA ASN A 43 1.66 -6.79 -93.72
C ASN A 43 2.80 -6.20 -94.56
N ALA A 44 3.66 -5.34 -93.99
CA ALA A 44 4.80 -4.74 -94.67
C ALA A 44 6.16 -5.43 -94.40
N ILE A 45 6.22 -6.39 -93.47
CA ILE A 45 7.47 -7.12 -93.18
C ILE A 45 7.80 -8.06 -94.33
N SER A 46 8.93 -7.83 -94.98
CA SER A 46 9.42 -8.70 -96.05
C SER A 46 10.70 -9.40 -95.61
N ILE A 47 10.66 -10.74 -95.61
CA ILE A 47 11.79 -11.60 -95.32
C ILE A 47 12.47 -11.91 -96.66
N GLY A 48 13.70 -11.43 -96.83
CA GLY A 48 14.48 -11.70 -98.03
C GLY A 48 14.98 -13.15 -98.08
N ASP A 49 15.43 -13.56 -99.27
CA ASP A 49 16.11 -14.83 -99.46
C ASP A 49 17.42 -14.90 -98.64
N ILE A 50 17.87 -16.13 -98.38
CA ILE A 50 19.19 -16.36 -97.79
C ILE A 50 20.26 -15.95 -98.81
N THR A 51 21.05 -14.93 -98.45
CA THR A 51 22.16 -14.43 -99.27
C THR A 51 23.49 -14.60 -98.53
N SER A 52 24.60 -14.29 -99.19
CA SER A 52 25.91 -14.24 -98.54
C SER A 52 26.36 -12.78 -98.41
N VAL A 53 26.48 -12.30 -97.18
CA VAL A 53 27.01 -10.97 -96.88
C VAL A 53 28.33 -11.16 -96.14
N ASN A 54 29.42 -10.59 -96.68
CA ASN A 54 30.78 -10.72 -96.14
C ASN A 54 31.23 -12.19 -95.90
N GLY A 55 30.79 -13.11 -96.77
CA GLY A 55 31.18 -14.53 -96.71
C GLY A 55 30.41 -15.38 -95.71
N LYS A 56 29.31 -14.88 -95.12
CA LYS A 56 28.43 -15.63 -94.22
C LYS A 56 26.98 -15.64 -94.72
N PRO A 57 26.24 -16.75 -94.57
CA PRO A 57 24.82 -16.79 -94.85
C PRO A 57 24.12 -15.73 -93.99
N SER A 58 23.29 -14.90 -94.62
CA SER A 58 22.60 -13.79 -93.97
C SER A 58 21.20 -13.64 -94.55
N ILE A 59 20.26 -13.17 -93.73
CA ILE A 59 18.90 -12.82 -94.15
C ILE A 59 18.70 -11.34 -93.85
N GLU A 60 18.20 -10.60 -94.84
CA GLU A 60 17.70 -9.25 -94.61
C GLU A 60 16.19 -9.29 -94.39
N VAL A 61 15.73 -8.72 -93.29
CA VAL A 61 14.31 -8.53 -93.01
C VAL A 61 14.02 -7.02 -93.08
N THR A 62 13.17 -6.64 -94.01
CA THR A 62 12.85 -5.23 -94.33
C THR A 62 11.42 -4.88 -93.89
N GLY A 63 11.10 -3.58 -93.85
CA GLY A 63 9.78 -3.11 -93.41
C GLY A 63 9.65 -3.07 -91.88
N LEU A 64 10.77 -2.97 -91.17
CA LEU A 64 10.79 -3.02 -89.71
C LEU A 64 10.99 -1.62 -89.11
N PRO A 65 10.25 -1.26 -88.05
CA PRO A 65 10.49 -0.03 -87.32
C PRO A 65 11.81 -0.08 -86.52
N VAL A 66 12.41 1.08 -86.28
CA VAL A 66 13.61 1.22 -85.42
C VAL A 66 13.32 0.61 -84.04
N GLY A 67 14.26 -0.18 -83.52
CA GLY A 67 14.13 -0.87 -82.24
C GLY A 67 13.48 -2.25 -82.32
N ALA A 68 12.91 -2.65 -83.47
CA ALA A 68 12.44 -4.02 -83.68
C ALA A 68 13.63 -5.00 -83.63
N THR A 69 13.47 -6.09 -82.89
CA THR A 69 14.46 -7.18 -82.82
C THR A 69 13.99 -8.34 -83.67
N VAL A 70 14.85 -8.77 -84.58
CA VAL A 70 14.68 -9.97 -85.41
C VAL A 70 15.53 -11.10 -84.85
N LYS A 71 14.96 -12.29 -84.80
CA LYS A 71 15.63 -13.54 -84.44
C LYS A 71 15.36 -14.59 -85.51
N ILE A 72 16.40 -15.30 -85.94
CA ILE A 72 16.33 -16.36 -86.94
C ILE A 72 16.69 -17.68 -86.26
N TYR A 73 15.88 -18.72 -86.46
CA TYR A 73 16.01 -20.01 -85.82
C TYR A 73 16.10 -21.15 -86.84
N ASP A 74 16.81 -22.22 -86.50
CA ASP A 74 16.90 -23.42 -87.32
C ASP A 74 15.61 -24.25 -87.19
N GLN A 75 14.98 -24.59 -88.31
CA GLN A 75 13.77 -25.40 -88.34
C GLN A 75 14.04 -26.86 -87.97
N ALA A 76 15.19 -27.43 -88.34
CA ALA A 76 15.48 -28.85 -88.09
C ALA A 76 15.92 -29.14 -86.64
N SER A 77 16.43 -28.12 -85.94
CA SER A 77 16.97 -28.23 -84.59
C SER A 77 16.01 -27.69 -83.51
N ASP A 78 14.70 -27.91 -83.68
CA ASP A 78 13.66 -27.51 -82.72
C ASP A 78 13.73 -26.03 -82.30
N GLY A 79 14.05 -25.14 -83.26
CA GLY A 79 14.07 -23.69 -83.02
C GLY A 79 15.36 -23.17 -82.36
N LYS A 80 16.52 -23.80 -82.58
CA LYS A 80 17.81 -23.25 -82.14
C LYS A 80 18.09 -21.89 -82.79
N LEU A 81 18.45 -20.87 -82.00
CA LEU A 81 18.79 -19.53 -82.52
C LEU A 81 20.05 -19.56 -83.38
N LEU A 82 19.94 -19.10 -84.62
CA LEU A 82 21.01 -19.01 -85.61
C LEU A 82 21.65 -17.62 -85.69
N GLY A 83 20.86 -16.59 -85.42
CA GLY A 83 21.31 -15.20 -85.41
C GLY A 83 20.22 -14.24 -84.94
N SER A 84 20.60 -13.03 -84.52
CA SER A 84 19.67 -11.97 -84.15
C SER A 84 20.26 -10.60 -84.47
N ALA A 85 19.40 -9.65 -84.82
CA ALA A 85 19.76 -8.24 -84.95
C ALA A 85 18.60 -7.34 -84.51
N THR A 86 18.92 -6.13 -84.10
CA THR A 86 17.93 -5.08 -83.82
C THR A 86 18.08 -3.97 -84.83
N VAL A 87 16.97 -3.46 -85.36
CA VAL A 87 16.94 -2.34 -86.31
C VAL A 87 17.46 -1.08 -85.61
N LYS A 88 18.58 -0.54 -86.10
CA LYS A 88 19.20 0.65 -85.54
C LYS A 88 18.53 1.92 -86.08
N THR A 89 18.70 3.03 -85.36
CA THR A 89 18.20 4.35 -85.78
C THR A 89 18.67 4.69 -87.20
N GLY A 90 17.74 5.11 -88.05
CA GLY A 90 18.00 5.43 -89.47
C GLY A 90 17.97 4.24 -90.43
N GLN A 91 17.67 3.03 -89.95
CA GLN A 91 17.46 1.84 -90.78
C GLN A 91 15.98 1.41 -90.78
N THR A 92 15.55 0.77 -91.86
CA THR A 92 14.22 0.15 -92.01
C THR A 92 14.30 -1.37 -92.20
N SER A 93 15.50 -1.92 -92.04
CA SER A 93 15.78 -3.35 -92.17
C SER A 93 16.81 -3.80 -91.12
N ALA A 94 16.83 -5.10 -90.88
CA ALA A 94 17.87 -5.76 -90.11
C ALA A 94 18.49 -6.86 -90.97
N ILE A 95 19.82 -6.86 -91.09
CA ILE A 95 20.58 -7.94 -91.72
C ILE A 95 21.10 -8.85 -90.60
N ILE A 96 20.66 -10.10 -90.61
CA ILE A 96 21.01 -11.10 -89.62
C ILE A 96 22.00 -12.07 -90.26
N SER A 97 23.27 -11.98 -89.86
CA SER A 97 24.25 -13.01 -90.19
C SER A 97 23.98 -14.28 -89.38
N LEU A 98 23.89 -15.40 -90.08
CA LEU A 98 23.55 -16.70 -89.54
C LEU A 98 24.81 -17.52 -89.27
N SER A 99 24.72 -18.38 -88.26
CA SER A 99 25.61 -19.53 -88.12
C SER A 99 25.33 -20.56 -89.24
N ASN A 100 26.23 -21.53 -89.49
CA ASN A 100 26.08 -22.54 -90.56
C ASN A 100 24.64 -23.05 -90.68
N ILE A 101 24.07 -22.95 -91.89
CA ILE A 101 22.71 -23.39 -92.22
C ILE A 101 22.77 -24.70 -93.02
N SER A 102 21.84 -25.62 -92.75
CA SER A 102 21.70 -26.89 -93.49
C SER A 102 20.25 -27.21 -93.87
N THR A 103 19.30 -26.38 -93.45
CA THR A 103 17.84 -26.56 -93.58
C THR A 103 17.14 -25.19 -93.57
N ASP A 104 15.82 -25.18 -93.77
CA ASP A 104 14.96 -24.00 -93.66
C ASP A 104 15.04 -23.36 -92.27
N VAL A 105 14.58 -22.10 -92.17
CA VAL A 105 14.67 -21.29 -90.94
C VAL A 105 13.34 -20.65 -90.59
N TYR A 106 13.12 -20.41 -89.29
CA TYR A 106 12.02 -19.60 -88.78
C TYR A 106 12.49 -18.18 -88.45
N VAL A 107 11.63 -17.18 -88.67
CA VAL A 107 11.89 -15.77 -88.37
C VAL A 107 10.89 -15.25 -87.33
N SER A 108 11.38 -14.59 -86.28
CA SER A 108 10.59 -13.91 -85.26
C SER A 108 10.98 -12.44 -85.20
N VAL A 109 9.98 -11.57 -85.15
CA VAL A 109 10.15 -10.12 -84.98
C VAL A 109 9.41 -9.70 -83.71
N THR A 110 10.06 -8.91 -82.85
CA THR A 110 9.45 -8.35 -81.63
C THR A 110 9.74 -6.85 -81.53
N LEU A 111 8.72 -6.05 -81.18
CA LEU A 111 8.84 -4.62 -80.89
C LEU A 111 8.23 -4.34 -79.51
N GLU A 112 9.00 -3.77 -78.58
CA GLU A 112 8.49 -3.34 -77.26
C GLU A 112 7.66 -2.06 -77.43
N SER A 113 6.50 -1.97 -76.78
CA SER A 113 5.68 -0.76 -76.79
C SER A 113 6.38 0.38 -76.03
N ALA A 114 5.94 1.62 -76.27
CA ALA A 114 6.31 2.72 -75.38
C ALA A 114 5.83 2.42 -73.94
N ARG A 115 6.63 2.80 -72.94
CA ARG A 115 6.25 2.68 -71.52
C ARG A 115 5.32 3.83 -71.15
N SER A 116 4.16 3.50 -70.61
CA SER A 116 3.21 4.47 -70.06
C SER A 116 3.37 4.59 -68.54
N VAL A 117 3.35 5.82 -68.03
CA VAL A 117 3.36 6.07 -66.59
C VAL A 117 1.93 5.93 -66.07
N VAL A 118 1.72 5.06 -65.09
CA VAL A 118 0.48 4.97 -64.31
C VAL A 118 0.72 5.69 -62.98
N THR A 119 -0.03 6.76 -62.71
CA THR A 119 0.08 7.54 -61.47
C THR A 119 -0.93 7.05 -60.43
N MET A 120 -0.46 6.79 -59.21
CA MET A 120 -1.35 6.51 -58.07
C MET A 120 -2.10 7.78 -57.66
N LYS A 121 -3.39 7.65 -57.36
CA LYS A 121 -4.24 8.70 -56.78
C LYS A 121 -3.74 9.05 -55.36
N ALA A 122 -3.87 10.31 -54.94
CA ALA A 122 -3.67 10.71 -53.55
C ALA A 122 -4.87 10.35 -52.67
N THR A 123 -4.62 10.04 -51.40
CA THR A 123 -5.69 9.94 -50.39
C THR A 123 -6.23 11.34 -50.12
N GLU A 124 -7.53 11.45 -49.88
CA GLU A 124 -8.17 12.72 -49.51
C GLU A 124 -7.61 13.22 -48.16
N GLU A 125 -7.48 14.53 -48.02
CA GLU A 125 -6.98 15.16 -46.80
C GLU A 125 -8.00 15.04 -45.66
N LEU A 126 -7.51 15.01 -44.43
CA LEU A 126 -8.36 14.99 -43.24
C LEU A 126 -8.92 16.39 -42.95
N GLU A 127 -10.16 16.44 -42.50
CA GLU A 127 -10.74 17.68 -41.97
C GLU A 127 -10.32 17.87 -40.50
N PRO A 128 -9.95 19.09 -40.05
CA PRO A 128 -9.52 19.33 -38.67
C PRO A 128 -10.55 18.89 -37.61
N GLU A 129 -11.83 18.87 -37.95
CA GLU A 129 -12.94 18.42 -37.10
C GLU A 129 -13.02 16.90 -36.92
N SER A 130 -12.41 16.12 -37.82
CA SER A 130 -12.25 14.66 -37.68
C SER A 130 -11.13 14.28 -36.71
N ILE A 131 -10.42 15.26 -36.15
CA ILE A 131 -9.25 15.05 -35.30
C ILE A 131 -9.52 15.67 -33.92
N THR A 132 -9.35 14.89 -32.86
CA THR A 132 -9.31 15.39 -31.48
C THR A 132 -7.97 15.05 -30.83
N VAL A 133 -7.53 15.91 -29.90
CA VAL A 133 -6.25 15.75 -29.21
C VAL A 133 -6.50 15.91 -27.71
N ASP A 134 -6.23 14.86 -26.97
CA ASP A 134 -6.21 14.89 -25.50
C ASP A 134 -4.75 15.01 -25.04
N ASN A 135 -4.35 16.22 -24.64
CA ASN A 135 -3.01 16.54 -24.12
C ASN A 135 -2.96 16.22 -22.62
N ASN A 136 -2.40 15.07 -22.26
CA ASN A 136 -2.49 14.47 -20.93
C ASN A 136 -1.20 14.70 -20.12
N ALA A 137 -1.34 15.29 -18.94
CA ALA A 137 -0.23 15.48 -18.04
C ALA A 137 0.30 14.16 -17.47
N GLY A 138 1.60 13.92 -17.64
CA GLY A 138 2.29 12.76 -17.07
C GLY A 138 1.83 11.40 -17.60
N ALA A 139 1.02 11.39 -18.66
CA ALA A 139 0.54 10.20 -19.37
C ALA A 139 0.58 10.47 -20.88
N ALA A 140 0.59 9.43 -21.71
CA ALA A 140 0.65 9.65 -23.15
C ALA A 140 -0.55 10.46 -23.68
N ASP A 141 -0.27 11.42 -24.58
CA ASP A 141 -1.30 12.18 -25.29
C ASP A 141 -1.95 11.30 -26.34
N ILE A 142 -3.22 11.56 -26.58
CA ILE A 142 -4.04 10.74 -27.46
C ILE A 142 -4.58 11.60 -28.58
N VAL A 143 -4.21 11.27 -29.81
CA VAL A 143 -4.81 11.85 -31.01
C VAL A 143 -5.83 10.87 -31.57
N THR A 144 -7.10 11.23 -31.57
CA THR A 144 -8.18 10.42 -32.16
C THR A 144 -8.51 10.98 -33.54
N VAL A 145 -8.59 10.10 -34.54
CA VAL A 145 -8.96 10.47 -35.91
C VAL A 145 -10.17 9.64 -36.33
N SER A 146 -11.26 10.30 -36.72
CA SER A 146 -12.54 9.72 -37.17
C SER A 146 -12.69 9.76 -38.70
N ASP A 147 -13.83 9.25 -39.18
CA ASP A 147 -14.21 9.25 -40.60
C ASP A 147 -13.22 8.49 -41.50
N LEU A 148 -12.69 7.39 -40.97
CA LEU A 148 -11.69 6.54 -41.63
C LEU A 148 -12.26 5.23 -42.16
N GLU A 149 -11.54 4.63 -43.09
CA GLU A 149 -11.79 3.27 -43.58
C GLU A 149 -10.87 2.25 -42.89
N VAL A 150 -11.33 0.99 -42.81
CA VAL A 150 -10.53 -0.10 -42.26
C VAL A 150 -9.22 -0.25 -43.04
N GLY A 151 -8.10 -0.26 -42.32
CA GLY A 151 -6.76 -0.36 -42.90
C GLY A 151 -6.12 0.97 -43.27
N ASP A 152 -6.83 2.10 -43.13
CA ASP A 152 -6.22 3.42 -43.25
C ASP A 152 -5.08 3.57 -42.23
N ILE A 153 -3.98 4.18 -42.68
CA ILE A 153 -2.79 4.40 -41.87
C ILE A 153 -2.71 5.87 -41.50
N ILE A 154 -2.80 6.16 -40.21
CA ILE A 154 -2.66 7.51 -39.65
C ILE A 154 -1.24 7.73 -39.18
N LYS A 155 -0.68 8.89 -39.53
CA LYS A 155 0.61 9.36 -39.03
C LYS A 155 0.43 10.75 -38.42
N VAL A 156 0.96 10.92 -37.21
CA VAL A 156 0.98 12.21 -36.52
C VAL A 156 2.42 12.70 -36.47
N TYR A 157 2.62 13.97 -36.81
CA TYR A 157 3.91 14.64 -36.85
C TYR A 157 3.91 15.88 -35.94
N ASP A 158 5.10 16.42 -35.72
CA ASP A 158 5.28 17.74 -35.10
C ASP A 158 4.62 18.87 -35.92
N GLN A 159 4.56 20.07 -35.34
CA GLN A 159 4.01 21.27 -35.99
C GLN A 159 4.64 21.55 -37.36
N ALA A 160 5.96 21.33 -37.49
CA ALA A 160 6.67 21.52 -38.76
C ALA A 160 6.35 20.42 -39.80
N GLY A 161 5.69 19.34 -39.40
CA GLY A 161 5.38 18.17 -40.23
C GLY A 161 6.61 17.38 -40.66
N THR A 162 7.72 17.48 -39.94
CA THR A 162 9.00 16.85 -40.31
C THR A 162 9.32 15.62 -39.47
N LYS A 163 8.91 15.62 -38.19
CA LYS A 163 9.19 14.53 -37.24
C LYS A 163 7.94 13.73 -36.98
N LEU A 164 7.99 12.43 -37.26
CA LEU A 164 6.90 11.51 -36.91
C LEU A 164 6.86 11.31 -35.38
N LEU A 165 5.72 11.62 -34.77
CA LEU A 165 5.44 11.45 -33.35
C LEU A 165 4.76 10.12 -33.04
N GLY A 166 3.85 9.70 -33.93
CA GLY A 166 3.08 8.47 -33.75
C GLY A 166 2.45 7.97 -35.04
N LYS A 167 2.04 6.70 -35.03
CA LYS A 167 1.39 6.04 -36.17
C LYS A 167 0.39 5.00 -35.68
N ALA A 168 -0.76 4.91 -36.33
CA ALA A 168 -1.74 3.86 -36.10
C ALA A 168 -2.34 3.35 -37.42
N THR A 169 -3.05 2.23 -37.33
CA THR A 169 -3.79 1.66 -38.46
C THR A 169 -5.19 1.31 -37.99
N VAL A 170 -6.20 1.72 -38.76
CA VAL A 170 -7.59 1.51 -38.42
C VAL A 170 -7.89 0.02 -38.42
N SER A 171 -8.34 -0.46 -37.26
CA SER A 171 -8.65 -1.87 -37.05
C SER A 171 -9.93 -2.29 -37.77
N LYS A 172 -10.08 -3.59 -38.02
CA LYS A 172 -11.26 -4.14 -38.68
C LYS A 172 -12.56 -3.76 -37.96
N GLY A 173 -13.53 -3.25 -38.71
CA GLY A 173 -14.85 -2.86 -38.21
C GLY A 173 -14.88 -1.55 -37.43
N LYS A 174 -13.82 -0.73 -37.54
CA LYS A 174 -13.75 0.62 -36.96
C LYS A 174 -13.72 1.66 -38.07
N THR A 175 -14.18 2.86 -37.73
CA THR A 175 -14.14 4.07 -38.57
C THR A 175 -13.28 5.17 -37.94
N GLU A 176 -12.51 4.81 -36.91
CA GLU A 176 -11.63 5.71 -36.17
C GLU A 176 -10.43 4.92 -35.64
N THR A 177 -9.36 5.63 -35.29
CA THR A 177 -8.22 5.07 -34.56
C THR A 177 -7.61 6.13 -33.66
N THR A 178 -6.95 5.69 -32.60
CA THR A 178 -6.15 6.57 -31.74
C THR A 178 -4.66 6.38 -31.98
N VAL A 179 -3.90 7.46 -31.85
CA VAL A 179 -2.44 7.49 -31.89
C VAL A 179 -1.96 7.97 -30.52
N SER A 180 -1.23 7.11 -29.82
CA SER A 180 -0.64 7.45 -28.52
C SER A 180 0.74 8.06 -28.72
N ILE A 181 0.92 9.27 -28.23
CA ILE A 181 2.16 10.05 -28.31
C ILE A 181 2.70 10.19 -26.89
N PRO A 182 3.99 9.89 -26.62
CA PRO A 182 4.50 9.92 -25.25
C PRO A 182 4.25 11.25 -24.52
N GLN A 183 4.55 12.40 -25.15
CA GLN A 183 4.25 13.76 -24.68
C GLN A 183 4.31 14.75 -25.87
N LEU A 184 3.40 15.73 -25.91
CA LEU A 184 3.32 16.88 -26.80
C LEU A 184 3.84 18.14 -26.11
N GLY A 185 3.73 18.20 -24.78
CA GLY A 185 4.20 19.29 -23.94
C GLY A 185 3.07 19.88 -23.09
N SER A 186 3.43 20.70 -22.10
CA SER A 186 2.47 21.26 -21.15
C SER A 186 1.63 22.40 -21.72
N ASP A 187 2.12 23.06 -22.77
CA ASP A 187 1.53 24.28 -23.32
C ASP A 187 0.66 23.94 -24.53
N GLU A 188 -0.24 24.85 -24.89
CA GLU A 188 -1.01 24.73 -26.15
C GLU A 188 -0.08 24.70 -27.36
N GLY A 189 -0.51 24.03 -28.43
CA GLY A 189 0.32 23.88 -29.61
C GLY A 189 -0.40 23.28 -30.81
N GLU A 190 0.39 22.82 -31.78
CA GLU A 190 -0.13 22.26 -33.03
C GLU A 190 0.61 20.97 -33.41
N ILE A 191 -0.13 20.03 -33.98
CA ILE A 191 0.38 18.85 -34.67
C ILE A 191 -0.04 18.88 -36.13
N THR A 192 0.59 18.05 -36.95
CA THR A 192 0.12 17.78 -38.31
C THR A 192 -0.17 16.29 -38.48
N VAL A 193 -1.23 15.95 -39.21
CA VAL A 193 -1.75 14.58 -39.34
C VAL A 193 -1.99 14.26 -40.80
N SER A 194 -1.64 13.04 -41.22
CA SER A 194 -1.95 12.53 -42.56
C SER A 194 -2.54 11.13 -42.50
N VAL A 195 -3.24 10.77 -43.57
CA VAL A 195 -3.82 9.45 -43.79
C VAL A 195 -3.29 8.84 -45.08
N THR A 196 -3.05 7.52 -45.07
CA THR A 196 -2.75 6.76 -46.28
C THR A 196 -3.76 5.63 -46.43
N ARG A 197 -4.56 5.69 -47.50
CA ARG A 197 -5.49 4.62 -47.89
C ARG A 197 -4.79 3.60 -48.77
N LEU A 198 -5.17 2.34 -48.64
CA LEU A 198 -4.58 1.24 -49.40
C LEU A 198 -4.66 1.52 -50.92
N GLY A 199 -3.52 1.43 -51.61
CA GLY A 199 -3.44 1.66 -53.06
C GLY A 199 -3.31 3.13 -53.48
N ASN A 200 -3.36 4.07 -52.54
CA ASN A 200 -3.19 5.50 -52.78
C ASN A 200 -1.86 6.03 -52.22
N LYS A 201 -1.48 7.24 -52.65
CA LYS A 201 -0.43 8.02 -51.99
C LYS A 201 -0.97 8.60 -50.68
N GLU A 202 -0.06 8.90 -49.76
CA GLU A 202 -0.36 9.65 -48.53
C GLU A 202 -1.06 10.98 -48.87
N SER A 203 -2.02 11.38 -48.04
CA SER A 203 -2.73 12.64 -48.16
C SER A 203 -1.79 13.83 -47.94
N ASP A 204 -2.27 15.03 -48.25
CA ASP A 204 -1.71 16.25 -47.67
C ASP A 204 -1.90 16.23 -46.15
N LYS A 205 -1.10 17.04 -45.44
CA LYS A 205 -1.09 17.07 -43.97
C LYS A 205 -2.06 18.11 -43.46
N CYS A 206 -3.00 17.67 -42.63
CA CYS A 206 -3.93 18.52 -41.92
C CYS A 206 -3.29 19.02 -40.62
N THR A 207 -3.31 20.33 -40.38
CA THR A 207 -2.86 20.92 -39.10
C THR A 207 -3.99 20.89 -38.08
N LYS A 208 -3.68 20.50 -36.84
CA LYS A 208 -4.62 20.50 -35.72
C LYS A 208 -3.98 21.15 -34.50
N ALA A 209 -4.63 22.20 -33.99
CA ALA A 209 -4.31 22.78 -32.70
C ALA A 209 -4.80 21.88 -31.55
N TYR A 210 -4.09 21.91 -30.44
CA TYR A 210 -4.43 21.26 -29.18
C TYR A 210 -4.22 22.21 -28.01
N ASP A 211 -5.06 22.08 -26.99
CA ASP A 211 -5.00 22.92 -25.80
C ASP A 211 -3.85 22.49 -24.86
N GLU A 212 -3.48 23.38 -23.94
CA GLU A 212 -2.54 23.05 -22.87
C GLU A 212 -3.03 21.89 -21.98
N GLU A 213 -2.11 21.26 -21.26
CA GLU A 213 -2.46 20.22 -20.29
C GLU A 213 -3.39 20.80 -19.20
N SER A 214 -4.58 20.23 -19.07
CA SER A 214 -5.57 20.69 -18.09
C SER A 214 -5.12 20.44 -16.65
N TYR A 215 -5.50 21.35 -15.75
CA TYR A 215 -5.27 21.20 -14.31
C TYR A 215 -6.38 20.39 -13.65
N THR A 216 -6.02 19.70 -12.56
CA THR A 216 -7.00 19.14 -11.64
C THR A 216 -7.70 20.27 -10.89
N TYR A 217 -9.01 20.14 -10.69
CA TYR A 217 -9.75 21.12 -9.90
C TYR A 217 -9.21 21.18 -8.46
N GLU A 218 -9.24 22.38 -7.88
CA GLU A 218 -8.80 22.60 -6.50
C GLU A 218 -9.70 21.90 -5.48
N LEU A 219 -9.10 21.46 -4.37
CA LEU A 219 -9.83 20.94 -3.23
C LEU A 219 -10.59 22.05 -2.50
N ALA A 220 -11.85 21.78 -2.15
CA ALA A 220 -12.59 22.65 -1.24
C ALA A 220 -12.19 22.37 0.22
N GLU A 221 -12.09 23.43 1.02
CA GLU A 221 -11.60 23.34 2.41
C GLU A 221 -12.45 22.41 3.31
N HIS A 222 -13.76 22.33 3.06
CA HIS A 222 -14.69 21.47 3.81
C HIS A 222 -14.49 19.97 3.53
N ASN A 223 -13.83 19.63 2.42
CA ASN A 223 -13.51 18.26 2.06
C ASN A 223 -12.25 17.73 2.76
N ILE A 224 -11.57 18.57 3.55
CA ILE A 224 -10.33 18.25 4.24
C ILE A 224 -10.58 18.24 5.75
N THR A 225 -10.31 17.11 6.39
CA THR A 225 -10.33 16.96 7.85
C THR A 225 -8.94 16.56 8.35
N ILE A 226 -8.46 17.24 9.38
CA ILE A 226 -7.14 16.97 9.97
C ILE A 226 -7.31 16.53 11.42
N VAL A 227 -6.59 15.48 11.80
CA VAL A 227 -6.47 15.03 13.18
C VAL A 227 -4.99 15.06 13.55
N ASN A 228 -4.64 15.98 14.44
CA ASN A 228 -3.30 16.13 15.01
C ASN A 228 -3.22 15.34 16.33
N ASN A 229 -2.56 14.19 16.30
CA ASN A 229 -2.48 13.24 17.39
C ASN A 229 -1.12 13.28 18.09
N ALA A 230 -1.13 13.31 19.42
CA ALA A 230 0.09 13.24 20.20
C ALA A 230 0.71 11.84 20.20
N GLY A 231 1.99 11.76 19.82
CA GLY A 231 2.81 10.54 19.96
C GLY A 231 2.42 9.37 19.04
N ILE A 232 1.42 9.57 18.18
CA ILE A 232 1.03 8.66 17.09
C ILE A 232 0.83 9.48 15.81
N THR A 233 0.79 8.81 14.66
CA THR A 233 0.66 9.45 13.35
C THR A 233 -0.57 10.36 13.24
N ASP A 234 -0.39 11.52 12.64
CA ASP A 234 -1.46 12.46 12.28
C ASP A 234 -2.08 12.08 10.95
N THR A 235 -3.33 12.47 10.77
CA THR A 235 -4.08 12.11 9.57
C THR A 235 -4.70 13.33 8.94
N VAL A 236 -4.45 13.49 7.64
CA VAL A 236 -5.22 14.39 6.77
C VAL A 236 -6.10 13.52 5.91
N THR A 237 -7.42 13.67 6.08
CA THR A 237 -8.43 12.94 5.32
C THR A 237 -9.06 13.87 4.32
N VAL A 238 -9.06 13.47 3.05
CA VAL A 238 -9.78 14.16 1.98
C VAL A 238 -10.93 13.27 1.53
N THR A 239 -12.14 13.81 1.56
CA THR A 239 -13.37 13.11 1.16
C THR A 239 -14.03 13.80 -0.03
N ASP A 240 -14.73 12.99 -0.82
CA ASP A 240 -15.68 13.49 -1.80
C ASP A 240 -17.04 13.73 -1.12
N ASP A 241 -17.55 14.95 -1.15
CA ASP A 241 -18.93 15.26 -0.78
C ASP A 241 -19.83 15.33 -2.04
N GLU A 242 -21.12 15.04 -1.90
CA GLU A 242 -22.01 14.91 -3.07
C GLU A 242 -22.32 16.25 -3.75
N GLU A 243 -21.99 17.39 -3.13
CA GLU A 243 -22.24 18.72 -3.70
C GLU A 243 -21.08 19.21 -4.58
N SER A 244 -19.87 18.68 -4.42
CA SER A 244 -18.70 19.06 -5.23
C SER A 244 -17.77 17.88 -5.44
N SER A 245 -18.28 16.87 -6.16
CA SER A 245 -17.51 15.65 -6.47
C SER A 245 -16.28 15.98 -7.32
N ILE A 246 -15.11 16.00 -6.69
CA ILE A 246 -13.82 16.34 -7.31
C ILE A 246 -12.79 15.24 -7.14
N LEU A 247 -13.00 14.29 -6.22
CA LEU A 247 -12.02 13.25 -5.91
C LEU A 247 -12.39 11.94 -6.59
N GLU A 248 -11.58 11.52 -7.56
CA GLU A 248 -11.78 10.26 -8.26
C GLU A 248 -10.89 9.13 -7.71
N VAL A 249 -11.31 7.87 -7.88
CA VAL A 249 -10.49 6.72 -7.49
C VAL A 249 -9.21 6.71 -8.33
N GLY A 250 -8.06 6.73 -7.66
CA GLY A 250 -6.75 6.78 -8.31
C GLY A 250 -6.07 8.14 -8.23
N ASP A 251 -6.79 9.19 -7.83
CA ASP A 251 -6.22 10.53 -7.63
C ASP A 251 -5.14 10.51 -6.55
N ILE A 252 -4.13 11.37 -6.71
CA ILE A 252 -3.03 11.47 -5.75
C ILE A 252 -3.21 12.74 -4.92
N VAL A 253 -3.49 12.56 -3.64
CA VAL A 253 -3.54 13.65 -2.66
C VAL A 253 -2.16 13.82 -2.03
N LYS A 254 -1.68 15.05 -1.96
CA LYS A 254 -0.40 15.42 -1.34
C LYS A 254 -0.63 16.47 -0.27
N VAL A 255 0.11 16.37 0.83
CA VAL A 255 0.07 17.33 1.93
C VAL A 255 1.47 17.92 2.12
N TYR A 256 1.54 19.23 2.24
CA TYR A 256 2.74 20.01 2.40
C TYR A 256 2.66 20.86 3.68
N ASN A 257 3.81 21.24 4.22
CA ASN A 257 3.86 22.29 5.24
C ASN A 257 3.83 23.69 4.58
N HIS A 258 3.79 24.75 5.41
CA HIS A 258 3.82 26.15 4.96
C HIS A 258 5.09 26.54 4.16
N LEU A 259 6.16 25.74 4.21
CA LEU A 259 7.38 25.94 3.40
C LEU A 259 7.37 25.10 2.11
N GLU A 260 6.19 24.62 1.70
CA GLU A 260 5.96 23.76 0.54
C GLU A 260 6.72 22.42 0.55
N LYS A 261 7.18 21.98 1.72
CA LYS A 261 7.82 20.67 1.87
C LYS A 261 6.75 19.60 1.97
N LEU A 262 6.82 18.59 1.10
CA LEU A 262 5.93 17.43 1.13
C LEU A 262 6.07 16.68 2.47
N LEU A 263 4.96 16.57 3.20
CA LEU A 263 4.82 15.84 4.46
C LEU A 263 4.34 14.41 4.23
N GLY A 264 3.44 14.22 3.26
CA GLY A 264 2.88 12.92 2.94
C GLY A 264 2.06 12.94 1.66
N LYS A 265 1.72 11.75 1.15
CA LYS A 265 0.81 11.59 0.02
C LYS A 265 0.02 10.29 0.15
N SER A 266 -1.15 10.23 -0.47
CA SER A 266 -1.98 9.03 -0.56
C SER A 266 -2.69 8.99 -1.90
N THR A 267 -3.01 7.77 -2.35
CA THR A 267 -3.93 7.56 -3.48
C THR A 267 -5.35 7.49 -2.94
N ALA A 268 -6.28 8.15 -3.62
CA ALA A 268 -7.70 8.10 -3.34
C ALA A 268 -8.27 6.71 -3.71
N ILE A 269 -9.04 6.14 -2.80
CA ILE A 269 -9.63 4.81 -2.92
C ILE A 269 -11.13 4.85 -2.67
N LYS A 270 -11.84 3.82 -3.14
CA LYS A 270 -13.25 3.65 -2.85
C LYS A 270 -13.42 3.19 -1.38
N GLY A 271 -14.09 4.01 -0.59
CA GLY A 271 -14.49 3.72 0.78
C GLY A 271 -15.64 2.72 0.87
N LYS A 272 -15.94 2.27 2.10
CA LYS A 272 -16.94 1.22 2.38
C LYS A 272 -18.35 1.57 1.90
N ASN A 273 -18.69 2.86 1.90
CA ASN A 273 -20.02 3.35 1.53
C ASN A 273 -20.09 3.81 0.06
N GLY A 274 -19.05 3.55 -0.74
CA GLY A 274 -18.98 3.98 -2.14
C GLY A 274 -18.37 5.36 -2.35
N SER A 275 -18.29 6.21 -1.32
CA SER A 275 -17.56 7.49 -1.33
C SER A 275 -16.07 7.28 -1.61
N VAL A 276 -15.44 8.25 -2.27
CA VAL A 276 -14.00 8.26 -2.52
C VAL A 276 -13.29 8.98 -1.38
N ILE A 277 -12.21 8.38 -0.87
CA ILE A 277 -11.46 8.88 0.28
C ILE A 277 -9.95 8.73 0.05
N ALA A 278 -9.19 9.72 0.48
CA ALA A 278 -7.74 9.64 0.62
C ALA A 278 -7.34 9.96 2.07
N VAL A 279 -6.53 9.10 2.69
CA VAL A 279 -6.02 9.32 4.06
C VAL A 279 -4.50 9.42 4.02
N VAL A 280 -3.99 10.63 4.19
CA VAL A 280 -2.56 10.91 4.24
C VAL A 280 -2.09 10.81 5.68
N ASN A 281 -1.17 9.88 5.92
CA ASN A 281 -0.55 9.64 7.22
C ASN A 281 0.74 10.46 7.34
N ILE A 282 0.81 11.34 8.34
CA ILE A 282 1.95 12.23 8.59
C ILE A 282 2.54 11.86 9.94
N ARG A 283 3.87 11.70 10.03
CA ARG A 283 4.50 11.20 11.25
C ARG A 283 4.12 12.04 12.48
N GLN A 284 4.32 13.36 12.40
CA GLN A 284 3.86 14.39 13.34
C GLN A 284 3.79 15.75 12.59
N LEU A 285 2.80 16.58 12.90
CA LEU A 285 2.57 17.95 12.45
C LEU A 285 3.13 18.95 13.48
N GLY A 286 3.13 18.57 14.75
CA GLY A 286 3.63 19.36 15.87
C GLY A 286 2.61 19.41 17.01
N THR A 287 3.04 19.89 18.17
CA THR A 287 2.17 20.04 19.35
C THR A 287 1.20 21.19 19.21
N ASP A 288 1.64 22.26 18.54
CA ASP A 288 0.91 23.52 18.44
C ASP A 288 -0.04 23.49 17.23
N GLU A 289 -1.02 24.38 17.25
CA GLU A 289 -1.88 24.62 16.08
C GLU A 289 -1.07 25.12 14.88
N GLY A 290 -1.59 24.91 13.67
CA GLY A 290 -0.91 25.32 12.46
C GLY A 290 -1.71 25.11 11.20
N GLU A 291 -1.00 25.10 10.08
CA GLU A 291 -1.60 25.00 8.75
C GLU A 291 -0.80 24.06 7.85
N VAL A 292 -1.53 23.32 7.01
CA VAL A 292 -0.97 22.55 5.92
C VAL A 292 -1.55 23.02 4.59
N GLN A 293 -0.86 22.70 3.51
CA GLN A 293 -1.34 22.89 2.16
C GLN A 293 -1.65 21.51 1.55
N VAL A 294 -2.81 21.36 0.92
CA VAL A 294 -3.28 20.09 0.36
C VAL A 294 -3.60 20.28 -1.13
N SER A 295 -3.09 19.38 -1.96
CA SER A 295 -3.38 19.35 -3.39
C SER A 295 -3.82 17.97 -3.83
N VAL A 296 -4.44 17.91 -5.00
CA VAL A 296 -4.86 16.67 -5.66
C VAL A 296 -4.33 16.64 -7.10
N THR A 297 -4.03 15.45 -7.60
CA THR A 297 -3.66 15.23 -9.00
C THR A 297 -4.50 14.10 -9.56
N SER A 298 -5.41 14.43 -10.47
CA SER A 298 -6.19 13.44 -11.21
C SER A 298 -5.39 12.90 -12.40
N LYS A 299 -5.79 11.71 -12.85
CA LYS A 299 -5.09 11.03 -13.95
C LYS A 299 -5.14 11.88 -15.23
N GLY A 300 -3.98 12.11 -15.84
CA GLY A 300 -3.86 12.87 -17.10
C GLY A 300 -4.00 14.38 -16.92
N LYS A 301 -4.06 14.88 -15.68
CA LYS A 301 -4.16 16.30 -15.37
C LYS A 301 -2.97 16.77 -14.54
N ARG A 302 -2.66 18.06 -14.64
CA ARG A 302 -1.66 18.72 -13.79
C ARG A 302 -2.19 18.80 -12.35
N GLU A 303 -1.26 18.91 -11.40
CA GLU A 303 -1.59 19.06 -9.98
C GLU A 303 -2.44 20.33 -9.76
N SER A 304 -3.46 20.22 -8.90
CA SER A 304 -4.33 21.35 -8.57
C SER A 304 -3.58 22.49 -7.89
N GLU A 305 -4.22 23.65 -7.79
CA GLU A 305 -3.84 24.64 -6.79
C GLU A 305 -3.92 24.01 -5.38
N LYS A 306 -3.15 24.58 -4.44
CA LYS A 306 -3.05 24.06 -3.07
C LYS A 306 -4.12 24.74 -2.22
N CYS A 307 -4.98 23.93 -1.61
CA CYS A 307 -5.91 24.37 -0.61
C CYS A 307 -5.22 24.44 0.76
N GLU A 308 -5.26 25.60 1.41
CA GLU A 308 -4.76 25.79 2.76
C GLU A 308 -5.78 25.27 3.79
N LYS A 309 -5.29 24.53 4.80
CA LYS A 309 -6.13 23.96 5.86
C LYS A 309 -5.48 24.10 7.22
N TYR A 310 -6.18 24.79 8.11
CA TYR A 310 -5.85 24.88 9.52
C TYR A 310 -6.07 23.54 10.24
N PHE A 311 -5.18 23.23 11.18
CA PHE A 311 -5.33 22.14 12.14
C PHE A 311 -5.10 22.64 13.57
N PRO A 312 -5.86 22.12 14.56
CA PRO A 312 -5.71 22.50 15.95
C PRO A 312 -4.44 21.89 16.58
N GLU A 313 -4.05 22.43 17.73
CA GLU A 313 -3.04 21.83 18.61
C GLU A 313 -3.42 20.40 19.03
N GLU A 314 -2.44 19.62 19.46
CA GLU A 314 -2.69 18.27 19.97
C GLU A 314 -3.58 18.31 21.21
N THR A 315 -4.64 17.50 21.25
CA THR A 315 -5.53 17.47 22.41
C THR A 315 -4.84 16.86 23.64
N GLY A 316 -5.01 17.49 24.81
CA GLY A 316 -4.59 16.92 26.09
C GLY A 316 -5.51 15.79 26.57
N SER A 317 -4.95 14.86 27.35
CA SER A 317 -5.74 13.85 28.07
C SER A 317 -6.55 14.50 29.17
N LYS A 318 -7.75 13.97 29.44
CA LYS A 318 -8.53 14.39 30.60
C LYS A 318 -7.79 14.06 31.90
N GLU A 319 -7.80 14.98 32.86
CA GLU A 319 -7.27 14.74 34.20
C GLU A 319 -8.04 13.60 34.91
N PRO A 320 -7.34 12.74 35.68
CA PRO A 320 -8.00 11.69 36.47
C PRO A 320 -8.82 12.30 37.61
N SER A 321 -10.09 11.90 37.73
CA SER A 321 -11.00 12.36 38.80
C SER A 321 -11.11 11.38 39.97
N GLU A 322 -10.96 10.08 39.72
CA GLU A 322 -11.17 9.04 40.71
C GLU A 322 -9.84 8.34 41.05
N ILE A 323 -9.21 8.77 42.16
CA ILE A 323 -7.90 8.27 42.59
C ILE A 323 -8.01 7.76 44.03
N THR A 324 -7.64 6.51 44.25
CA THR A 324 -7.53 5.90 45.59
C THR A 324 -6.10 5.46 45.87
N VAL A 325 -5.57 5.79 47.04
CA VAL A 325 -4.24 5.37 47.49
C VAL A 325 -4.36 4.41 48.66
N GLN A 326 -3.72 3.25 48.53
CA GLN A 326 -3.59 2.23 49.58
C GLN A 326 -2.14 2.21 50.06
N ASN A 327 -1.89 2.86 51.20
CA ASN A 327 -0.59 2.90 51.87
C ASN A 327 -0.51 1.71 52.86
N ASN A 328 0.17 0.63 52.46
CA ASN A 328 0.07 -0.68 53.08
C ASN A 328 1.32 -1.02 53.92
N LEU A 329 1.12 -1.18 55.23
CA LEU A 329 2.18 -1.61 56.14
C LEU A 329 2.86 -2.91 55.68
N ARG A 330 4.19 -2.84 55.49
CA ARG A 330 5.07 -3.96 55.12
C ARG A 330 4.70 -4.65 53.79
N LYS A 331 3.85 -4.05 52.96
CA LYS A 331 3.45 -4.53 51.63
C LYS A 331 3.60 -3.41 50.62
N ASN A 332 3.62 -3.74 49.34
CA ASN A 332 3.63 -2.69 48.32
C ASN A 332 2.35 -1.84 48.39
N ASP A 333 2.51 -0.54 48.19
CA ASP A 333 1.42 0.41 48.08
C ASP A 333 0.79 0.36 46.70
N LYS A 334 -0.44 0.85 46.63
CA LYS A 334 -1.18 0.91 45.37
C LYS A 334 -1.83 2.25 45.18
N VAL A 335 -1.71 2.79 43.97
CA VAL A 335 -2.53 3.90 43.49
C VAL A 335 -3.46 3.34 42.43
N ILE A 336 -4.76 3.41 42.68
CA ILE A 336 -5.81 2.91 41.79
C ILE A 336 -6.49 4.13 41.19
N VAL A 337 -6.60 4.16 39.86
CA VAL A 337 -7.29 5.22 39.13
C VAL A 337 -8.37 4.58 38.27
N SER A 338 -9.62 5.03 38.42
CA SER A 338 -10.79 4.53 37.70
C SER A 338 -11.38 5.58 36.74
N GLU A 339 -12.47 5.22 36.04
CA GLU A 339 -13.09 6.04 34.97
C GLU A 339 -12.16 6.29 33.77
N LEU A 340 -11.30 5.33 33.47
CA LEU A 340 -10.32 5.40 32.38
C LEU A 340 -10.75 4.57 31.18
N ASN A 341 -10.20 4.89 30.02
CA ASN A 341 -10.37 4.10 28.81
C ASN A 341 -9.30 3.01 28.72
N VAL A 342 -9.64 1.90 28.05
CA VAL A 342 -8.69 0.82 27.75
C VAL A 342 -7.46 1.38 27.02
N GLY A 343 -6.27 1.05 27.52
CA GLY A 343 -5.00 1.53 26.96
C GLY A 343 -4.52 2.87 27.51
N ASP A 344 -5.31 3.57 28.33
CA ASP A 344 -4.84 4.76 29.05
C ASP A 344 -3.64 4.40 29.93
N ILE A 345 -2.68 5.31 29.99
CA ILE A 345 -1.45 5.16 30.77
C ILE A 345 -1.53 6.05 32.00
N VAL A 346 -1.50 5.45 33.18
CA VAL A 346 -1.43 6.16 34.46
C VAL A 346 0.03 6.25 34.89
N LYS A 347 0.48 7.45 35.25
CA LYS A 347 1.79 7.68 35.86
C LYS A 347 1.61 8.35 37.23
N VAL A 348 2.41 7.92 38.20
CA VAL A 348 2.38 8.44 39.57
C VAL A 348 3.75 9.04 39.90
N TYR A 349 3.75 10.27 40.41
CA TYR A 349 4.94 11.07 40.69
C TYR A 349 5.00 11.52 42.14
N SER A 350 6.19 11.94 42.56
CA SER A 350 6.47 12.47 43.89
C SER A 350 6.25 13.97 44.04
N SER A 351 5.86 14.71 42.99
CA SER A 351 5.60 16.16 43.05
C SER A 351 4.71 16.66 41.90
N ALA A 352 4.11 17.85 42.06
CA ALA A 352 3.26 18.51 41.07
C ALA A 352 3.98 18.82 39.75
N SER A 353 5.24 19.20 39.82
CA SER A 353 6.12 19.39 38.66
C SER A 353 7.52 18.87 39.00
N GLY A 354 8.25 18.39 37.99
CA GLY A 354 9.50 17.67 38.24
C GLY A 354 9.28 16.39 39.06
N GLY A 355 10.24 15.99 39.89
CA GLY A 355 10.11 14.84 40.78
C GLY A 355 10.33 13.47 40.11
N LYS A 356 10.29 12.42 40.93
CA LYS A 356 10.56 11.04 40.50
C LYS A 356 9.25 10.37 40.05
N LEU A 357 9.29 9.65 38.94
CA LEU A 357 8.25 8.68 38.58
C LEU A 357 8.29 7.51 39.58
N LEU A 358 7.26 7.41 40.42
CA LEU A 358 7.11 6.37 41.42
C LEU A 358 6.63 5.06 40.82
N GLY A 359 5.75 5.14 39.82
CA GLY A 359 5.24 3.98 39.09
C GLY A 359 4.40 4.37 37.88
N LYS A 360 4.13 3.38 37.03
CA LYS A 360 3.26 3.51 35.85
C LYS A 360 2.47 2.23 35.64
N ALA A 361 1.24 2.35 35.17
CA ALA A 361 0.39 1.25 34.74
C ALA A 361 -0.36 1.62 33.46
N THR A 362 -0.87 0.62 32.76
CA THR A 362 -1.73 0.80 31.58
C THR A 362 -3.04 0.07 31.84
N VAL A 363 -4.16 0.70 31.52
CA VAL A 363 -5.50 0.09 31.66
C VAL A 363 -5.59 -1.10 30.72
N ALA A 364 -5.83 -2.28 31.31
CA ALA A 364 -5.90 -3.53 30.56
C ALA A 364 -7.18 -3.63 29.73
N THR A 365 -7.19 -4.52 28.72
CA THR A 365 -8.38 -4.76 27.90
C THR A 365 -9.57 -5.21 28.76
N GLY A 366 -10.73 -4.59 28.55
CA GLY A 366 -11.96 -4.88 29.29
C GLY A 366 -11.98 -4.33 30.73
N LYS A 367 -11.06 -3.43 31.06
CA LYS A 367 -11.03 -2.68 32.33
C LYS A 367 -11.22 -1.20 32.07
N ASP A 368 -11.62 -0.51 33.12
CA ASP A 368 -11.83 0.94 33.23
C ASP A 368 -10.97 1.55 34.35
N GLU A 369 -10.02 0.77 34.88
CA GLU A 369 -9.12 1.19 35.94
C GLU A 369 -7.69 0.67 35.70
N ALA A 370 -6.72 1.38 36.29
CA ALA A 370 -5.32 0.99 36.36
C ALA A 370 -4.82 1.05 37.81
N SER A 371 -4.11 -0.01 38.24
CA SER A 371 -3.48 -0.09 39.56
C SER A 371 -1.96 0.00 39.43
N VAL A 372 -1.39 1.09 39.91
CA VAL A 372 0.06 1.33 39.97
C VAL A 372 0.59 0.79 41.29
N THR A 373 1.44 -0.23 41.25
CA THR A 373 2.09 -0.80 42.43
C THR A 373 3.40 -0.07 42.71
N ILE A 374 3.57 0.44 43.93
CA ILE A 374 4.74 1.18 44.40
C ILE A 374 5.33 0.42 45.58
N ARG A 375 6.66 0.30 45.66
CA ARG A 375 7.29 -0.51 46.73
C ARG A 375 6.92 0.01 48.13
N GLN A 376 7.11 1.30 48.37
CA GLN A 376 6.75 2.01 49.60
C GLN A 376 6.56 3.51 49.31
N LEU A 377 5.58 4.16 49.92
CA LEU A 377 5.28 5.57 49.94
C LEU A 377 5.75 6.14 51.28
N SER A 378 6.57 7.20 51.21
CA SER A 378 7.02 8.00 52.38
C SER A 378 7.51 7.23 53.63
N GLY A 379 7.93 5.97 53.51
CA GLY A 379 8.40 5.17 54.63
C GLY A 379 7.34 4.96 55.72
N GLY A 380 6.06 4.90 55.34
CA GLY A 380 4.93 4.63 56.23
C GLY A 380 4.19 5.86 56.78
N GLY A 381 4.69 7.07 56.53
CA GLY A 381 3.99 8.32 56.90
C GLY A 381 2.94 8.75 55.88
N ALA A 382 2.04 9.66 56.29
CA ALA A 382 1.08 10.32 55.40
C ALA A 382 1.79 11.24 54.38
N GLY A 383 1.14 11.52 53.25
CA GLY A 383 1.70 12.39 52.21
C GLY A 383 0.79 12.59 51.01
N SER A 384 1.38 13.04 49.89
CA SER A 384 0.68 13.21 48.61
C SER A 384 1.43 12.50 47.48
N VAL A 385 0.67 12.01 46.50
CA VAL A 385 1.17 11.61 45.18
C VAL A 385 0.55 12.49 44.12
N TRP A 386 1.19 12.57 42.95
CA TRP A 386 0.70 13.33 41.80
C TRP A 386 0.47 12.39 40.64
N VAL A 387 -0.74 12.37 40.10
CA VAL A 387 -1.17 11.37 39.13
C VAL A 387 -1.54 12.04 37.82
N SER A 388 -1.05 11.51 36.71
CA SER A 388 -1.46 11.93 35.36
C SER A 388 -1.94 10.73 34.55
N VAL A 389 -2.71 11.04 33.50
CA VAL A 389 -3.18 10.09 32.51
C VAL A 389 -2.66 10.48 31.13
N THR A 390 -2.30 9.50 30.32
CA THR A 390 -2.05 9.68 28.89
C THR A 390 -2.96 8.75 28.11
N SER A 391 -3.96 9.32 27.46
CA SER A 391 -4.83 8.63 26.52
C SER A 391 -4.17 8.51 25.15
N ARG A 392 -4.58 7.49 24.39
CA ARG A 392 -4.00 7.23 23.08
C ARG A 392 -4.25 8.40 22.13
N GLY A 393 -3.18 8.97 21.57
CA GLY A 393 -3.26 10.12 20.65
C GLY A 393 -3.44 11.47 21.32
N ALA A 394 -3.37 11.53 22.65
CA ALA A 394 -3.49 12.76 23.42
C ALA A 394 -2.22 13.02 24.23
N GLN A 395 -1.93 14.29 24.49
CA GLN A 395 -0.83 14.69 25.38
C GLN A 395 -1.10 14.24 26.81
N GLU A 396 -0.05 14.05 27.61
CA GLU A 396 -0.21 13.72 29.04
C GLU A 396 -1.00 14.83 29.75
N SER A 397 -1.97 14.45 30.59
CA SER A 397 -2.74 15.42 31.38
C SER A 397 -1.84 16.18 32.36
N GLU A 398 -2.33 17.31 32.85
CA GLU A 398 -1.80 17.88 34.08
C GLU A 398 -1.90 16.86 35.23
N ARG A 399 -1.04 17.03 36.23
CA ARG A 399 -0.99 16.11 37.37
C ARG A 399 -1.98 16.53 38.45
N VAL A 400 -2.80 15.60 38.89
CA VAL A 400 -3.74 15.78 40.01
C VAL A 400 -3.07 15.32 41.30
N GLU A 401 -3.13 16.15 42.33
CA GLU A 401 -2.64 15.80 43.67
C GLU A 401 -3.65 14.89 44.38
N GLN A 402 -3.17 13.78 44.94
CA GLN A 402 -3.93 12.88 45.79
C GLN A 402 -3.21 12.66 47.12
N ALA A 403 -3.83 13.14 48.19
CA ALA A 403 -3.36 12.88 49.55
C ALA A 403 -3.66 11.43 49.98
N TYR A 404 -2.82 10.90 50.87
CA TYR A 404 -2.97 9.61 51.52
C TYR A 404 -2.53 9.66 52.97
N ASP A 405 -3.18 8.86 53.80
CA ASP A 405 -2.86 8.75 55.22
C ASP A 405 -1.63 7.87 55.47
N ALA A 406 -1.09 7.94 56.68
CA ALA A 406 -0.02 7.06 57.12
C ALA A 406 -0.45 5.59 57.07
N GLU A 407 0.52 4.69 57.00
CA GLU A 407 0.26 3.26 57.13
C GLU A 407 -0.48 2.99 58.44
N SER A 408 -1.63 2.29 58.35
CA SER A 408 -2.35 1.87 59.54
C SER A 408 -1.56 0.78 60.26
N GLU A 409 -1.10 1.06 61.47
CA GLU A 409 -0.72 0.01 62.41
C GLU A 409 -2.00 -0.70 62.88
N LEU A 410 -1.91 -2.01 63.12
CA LEU A 410 -2.96 -2.75 63.81
C LEU A 410 -2.70 -2.64 65.31
N ASP A 411 -3.76 -2.43 66.10
CA ASP A 411 -3.65 -2.40 67.55
C ASP A 411 -3.57 -3.82 68.14
N LEU A 412 -2.95 -3.94 69.33
CA LEU A 412 -2.98 -5.18 70.11
C LEU A 412 -4.42 -5.47 70.56
N PRO A 413 -4.84 -6.73 70.71
CA PRO A 413 -6.16 -7.05 71.23
C PRO A 413 -6.34 -6.45 72.63
N THR A 414 -7.48 -5.81 72.86
CA THR A 414 -7.90 -5.32 74.18
C THR A 414 -8.84 -6.28 74.90
N GLU A 415 -9.56 -7.11 74.13
CA GLU A 415 -10.46 -8.13 74.67
C GLU A 415 -9.68 -9.30 75.25
N ILE A 416 -10.02 -9.72 76.47
CA ILE A 416 -9.37 -10.83 77.20
C ILE A 416 -10.34 -11.98 77.42
N VAL A 417 -9.80 -13.19 77.62
CA VAL A 417 -10.62 -14.35 78.00
C VAL A 417 -11.23 -14.15 79.40
N SER A 418 -12.22 -14.95 79.77
CA SER A 418 -12.77 -15.00 81.12
C SER A 418 -12.89 -16.44 81.61
N ASP A 419 -13.31 -16.64 82.86
CA ASP A 419 -13.54 -17.97 83.46
C ASP A 419 -12.40 -18.97 83.26
N LEU A 420 -11.15 -18.48 83.29
CA LEU A 420 -9.97 -19.34 83.21
C LEU A 420 -9.99 -20.29 84.40
N SER A 421 -9.91 -21.58 84.14
CA SER A 421 -9.90 -22.62 85.17
C SER A 421 -8.89 -23.70 84.83
N PHE A 422 -8.23 -24.19 85.86
CA PHE A 422 -7.33 -25.33 85.81
C PHE A 422 -7.51 -26.14 87.10
N THR A 423 -7.48 -27.45 86.98
CA THR A 423 -7.43 -28.34 88.14
C THR A 423 -6.35 -29.34 87.88
N ASP A 424 -5.40 -29.40 88.81
CA ASP A 424 -4.33 -30.39 88.73
C ASP A 424 -4.90 -31.80 89.00
N THR A 425 -4.51 -32.72 88.13
CA THR A 425 -4.91 -34.13 88.14
C THR A 425 -3.71 -35.06 88.22
N ASP A 426 -2.49 -34.53 88.20
CA ASP A 426 -1.26 -35.30 88.32
C ASP A 426 -0.98 -35.63 89.78
N THR A 427 -0.81 -36.92 90.11
CA THR A 427 -0.64 -37.35 91.50
C THR A 427 0.80 -37.31 92.01
N ASP A 428 1.75 -36.88 91.19
CA ASP A 428 3.14 -36.79 91.61
C ASP A 428 3.48 -35.41 92.21
N LYS A 429 4.27 -35.41 93.29
CA LYS A 429 4.60 -34.20 94.04
C LYS A 429 5.46 -33.26 93.20
N ASP A 430 5.14 -31.96 93.25
CA ASP A 430 5.81 -30.87 92.52
C ASP A 430 5.65 -31.03 90.99
N GLN A 431 4.59 -31.70 90.54
CA GLN A 431 4.24 -31.90 89.13
C GLN A 431 2.75 -31.55 88.93
N ILE A 432 2.40 -31.13 87.71
CA ILE A 432 1.03 -30.79 87.33
C ILE A 432 0.64 -31.45 86.02
N GLY A 433 -0.64 -31.77 85.89
CA GLY A 433 -1.24 -32.34 84.68
C GLY A 433 -2.74 -32.09 84.65
N GLY A 434 -3.31 -31.89 83.47
CA GLY A 434 -4.76 -31.67 83.35
C GLY A 434 -5.16 -30.68 82.26
N GLU A 435 -6.46 -30.50 82.10
CA GLU A 435 -7.02 -29.58 81.10
C GLU A 435 -7.23 -28.18 81.70
N ILE A 436 -6.67 -27.17 81.04
CA ILE A 436 -7.01 -25.76 81.24
C ILE A 436 -8.23 -25.46 80.37
N SER A 437 -9.20 -24.70 80.86
CA SER A 437 -10.32 -24.19 80.08
C SER A 437 -10.59 -22.70 80.33
N TRP A 438 -11.14 -21.99 79.36
CA TRP A 438 -11.51 -20.58 79.47
C TRP A 438 -12.74 -20.24 78.62
N THR A 439 -13.40 -19.13 78.91
CA THR A 439 -14.45 -18.54 78.08
C THR A 439 -13.82 -17.53 77.11
N ALA A 440 -14.16 -17.62 75.83
CA ALA A 440 -13.73 -16.64 74.82
C ALA A 440 -14.31 -15.23 75.11
N PRO A 441 -13.63 -14.13 74.73
CA PRO A 441 -14.21 -12.80 74.84
C PRO A 441 -15.49 -12.67 73.99
N ASP A 442 -16.37 -11.73 74.37
CA ASP A 442 -17.63 -11.47 73.65
C ASP A 442 -17.40 -10.98 72.22
N ASP A 443 -16.33 -10.19 72.00
CA ASP A 443 -15.88 -9.77 70.67
C ASP A 443 -14.51 -10.40 70.34
N VAL A 444 -14.51 -11.24 69.32
CA VAL A 444 -13.30 -11.90 68.79
C VAL A 444 -12.92 -11.41 67.40
N SER A 445 -13.55 -10.33 66.90
CA SER A 445 -13.30 -9.79 65.56
C SER A 445 -11.83 -9.41 65.34
N GLU A 446 -11.14 -9.01 66.39
CA GLU A 446 -9.72 -8.68 66.39
C GLU A 446 -8.83 -9.78 67.00
N VAL A 447 -9.37 -10.92 67.43
CA VAL A 447 -8.60 -12.01 68.07
C VAL A 447 -8.43 -13.19 67.11
N THR A 448 -7.18 -13.59 66.86
CA THR A 448 -6.88 -14.72 65.96
C THR A 448 -6.52 -16.00 66.71
N HIS A 449 -5.94 -15.88 67.90
CA HIS A 449 -5.39 -16.97 68.69
C HIS A 449 -5.41 -16.66 70.19
N TYR A 450 -5.24 -17.69 71.01
CA TYR A 450 -4.90 -17.59 72.42
C TYR A 450 -3.48 -18.14 72.65
N GLU A 451 -2.69 -17.48 73.51
CA GLU A 451 -1.39 -17.99 73.97
C GLU A 451 -1.45 -18.30 75.46
N ILE A 452 -0.97 -19.50 75.83
CA ILE A 452 -1.00 -20.04 77.19
C ILE A 452 0.42 -20.03 77.75
N TYR A 453 0.56 -19.57 79.00
CA TYR A 453 1.84 -19.42 79.70
C TYR A 453 1.76 -19.96 81.12
N THR A 454 2.90 -20.37 81.68
CA THR A 454 3.06 -20.52 83.14
C THR A 454 3.35 -19.14 83.76
N SER A 455 3.25 -19.02 85.08
CA SER A 455 3.63 -17.82 85.84
C SER A 455 4.05 -18.18 87.26
N THR A 456 5.06 -17.47 87.77
CA THR A 456 5.59 -17.66 89.13
C THR A 456 4.98 -16.69 90.15
N ASN A 457 4.21 -15.70 89.71
CA ASN A 457 3.69 -14.61 90.57
C ASN A 457 2.25 -14.17 90.27
N GLY A 458 1.57 -14.80 89.32
CA GLY A 458 0.18 -14.46 88.95
C GLY A 458 0.00 -13.08 88.31
N THR A 459 1.07 -12.42 87.90
CA THR A 459 1.03 -11.06 87.31
C THR A 459 1.88 -10.90 86.06
N THR A 460 2.93 -11.72 85.89
CA THR A 460 3.80 -11.71 84.72
C THR A 460 3.79 -13.05 84.02
N LYS A 461 3.79 -13.04 82.68
CA LYS A 461 3.97 -14.26 81.88
C LYS A 461 5.34 -14.88 82.10
N GLY A 462 5.35 -16.19 82.32
CA GLY A 462 6.53 -17.05 82.39
C GLY A 462 6.75 -17.79 81.08
N THR A 463 6.91 -19.11 81.16
CA THR A 463 7.22 -19.96 79.99
C THR A 463 5.96 -20.17 79.15
N LYS A 464 6.07 -20.03 77.83
CA LYS A 464 4.97 -20.33 76.91
C LYS A 464 4.72 -21.84 76.88
N LEU A 465 3.49 -22.24 77.15
CA LEU A 465 3.02 -23.62 77.04
C LEU A 465 2.49 -23.90 75.63
N ALA A 466 1.61 -23.04 75.12
CA ALA A 466 0.95 -23.29 73.85
C ALA A 466 0.44 -22.03 73.14
N LYS A 467 0.04 -22.22 71.89
CA LYS A 467 -0.72 -21.27 71.08
C LYS A 467 -1.83 -22.03 70.37
N VAL A 468 -3.08 -21.63 70.57
CA VAL A 468 -4.25 -22.25 69.96
C VAL A 468 -5.05 -21.21 69.17
N ALA A 469 -5.78 -21.62 68.14
CA ALA A 469 -6.58 -20.70 67.33
C ALA A 469 -7.83 -20.25 68.09
N VAL A 470 -8.35 -19.06 67.75
CA VAL A 470 -9.65 -18.59 68.25
C VAL A 470 -10.74 -19.63 67.97
N GLY A 471 -11.64 -19.86 68.94
CA GLY A 471 -12.60 -20.96 68.91
C GLY A 471 -12.12 -22.26 69.58
N THR A 472 -10.84 -22.34 69.96
CA THR A 472 -10.33 -23.35 70.90
C THR A 472 -10.28 -22.75 72.30
N ASN A 473 -10.97 -23.38 73.25
CA ASN A 473 -11.16 -22.85 74.60
C ASN A 473 -10.59 -23.75 75.70
N THR A 474 -9.80 -24.76 75.31
CA THR A 474 -9.12 -25.67 76.22
C THR A 474 -7.70 -26.00 75.76
N TYR A 475 -6.85 -26.41 76.69
CA TYR A 475 -5.52 -26.96 76.42
C TYR A 475 -5.11 -27.95 77.51
N THR A 476 -4.64 -29.14 77.11
CA THR A 476 -4.14 -30.16 78.04
C THR A 476 -2.66 -29.94 78.35
N ILE A 477 -2.34 -29.67 79.62
CA ILE A 477 -0.99 -29.83 80.16
C ILE A 477 -0.76 -31.33 80.36
N ALA A 478 0.34 -31.85 79.80
CA ALA A 478 0.70 -33.25 79.98
C ALA A 478 1.05 -33.53 81.44
N ASP A 479 0.67 -34.70 81.93
CA ASP A 479 1.17 -35.22 83.20
C ASP A 479 2.71 -35.19 83.24
N ASP A 480 3.27 -35.23 84.44
CA ASP A 480 4.67 -35.06 84.76
C ASP A 480 5.24 -33.66 84.50
N THR A 481 4.41 -32.63 84.28
CA THR A 481 4.93 -31.26 84.05
C THR A 481 5.42 -30.65 85.35
N ASP A 482 6.73 -30.42 85.47
CA ASP A 482 7.35 -29.78 86.65
C ASP A 482 6.67 -28.45 87.02
N SER A 483 6.14 -28.39 88.25
CA SER A 483 5.45 -27.23 88.80
C SER A 483 6.32 -26.42 89.76
N THR A 484 7.59 -26.82 89.95
CA THR A 484 8.52 -26.17 90.90
C THR A 484 8.60 -24.65 90.69
N GLY A 485 8.06 -23.90 91.65
CA GLY A 485 8.08 -22.43 91.65
C GLY A 485 7.04 -21.76 90.75
N LEU A 486 6.21 -22.54 90.05
CA LEU A 486 5.02 -22.03 89.37
C LEU A 486 3.91 -21.80 90.39
N THR A 487 3.16 -20.72 90.21
CA THR A 487 2.02 -20.41 91.07
C THR A 487 0.74 -20.21 90.27
N HIS A 488 0.83 -19.91 88.97
CA HIS A 488 -0.33 -19.62 88.12
C HIS A 488 -0.11 -20.10 86.68
N ILE A 489 -1.20 -20.32 85.96
CA ILE A 489 -1.25 -20.40 84.50
C ILE A 489 -1.93 -19.13 83.98
N ALA A 490 -1.55 -18.68 82.79
CA ALA A 490 -2.12 -17.49 82.17
C ALA A 490 -2.53 -17.73 80.71
N VAL A 491 -3.60 -17.08 80.28
CA VAL A 491 -4.07 -17.09 78.89
C VAL A 491 -4.24 -15.65 78.38
N PHE A 492 -3.64 -15.37 77.22
CA PHE A 492 -3.66 -14.07 76.56
C PHE A 492 -4.28 -14.18 75.16
N THR A 493 -4.98 -13.16 74.72
CA THR A 493 -5.45 -13.03 73.33
C THR A 493 -4.34 -12.53 72.41
N LEU A 494 -4.37 -12.93 71.14
CA LEU A 494 -3.34 -12.63 70.14
C LEU A 494 -3.95 -12.30 68.76
N ASN A 495 -3.42 -11.28 68.10
CA ASN A 495 -3.68 -10.99 66.69
C ASN A 495 -2.39 -10.81 65.89
N SER A 496 -2.49 -10.28 64.66
CA SER A 496 -1.33 -10.01 63.82
C SER A 496 -0.47 -8.82 64.28
N ALA A 497 -1.01 -7.92 65.11
CA ALA A 497 -0.25 -6.85 65.77
C ALA A 497 0.60 -7.39 66.92
N GLY A 498 0.06 -8.36 67.68
CA GLY A 498 0.76 -8.99 68.80
C GLY A 498 -0.18 -9.52 69.87
N ILE A 499 0.40 -9.85 71.03
CA ILE A 499 -0.32 -10.39 72.20
C ILE A 499 -0.88 -9.19 72.98
N ALA A 500 -2.10 -9.35 73.51
CA ALA A 500 -2.71 -8.38 74.42
C ALA A 500 -1.76 -8.00 75.56
N SER A 501 -1.84 -6.75 76.01
CA SER A 501 -1.06 -6.28 77.15
C SER A 501 -1.47 -6.93 78.47
N GLU A 502 -2.70 -7.43 78.55
CA GLU A 502 -3.31 -8.08 79.71
C GLU A 502 -3.77 -9.49 79.36
N GLY A 503 -3.81 -10.36 80.37
CA GLY A 503 -4.27 -11.74 80.28
C GLY A 503 -4.86 -12.18 81.61
N VAL A 504 -5.58 -13.30 81.61
CA VAL A 504 -6.16 -13.85 82.83
C VAL A 504 -5.21 -14.87 83.43
N PHE A 505 -5.05 -14.83 84.74
CA PHE A 505 -4.22 -15.75 85.51
C PHE A 505 -5.11 -16.60 86.42
N GLU A 506 -4.83 -17.89 86.49
CA GLU A 506 -5.48 -18.83 87.38
C GLU A 506 -4.42 -19.49 88.27
N ALA A 507 -4.69 -19.50 89.58
CA ALA A 507 -3.77 -20.10 90.55
C ALA A 507 -3.69 -21.62 90.34
N ILE A 508 -2.49 -22.16 90.48
CA ILE A 508 -2.27 -23.59 90.48
C ILE A 508 -2.22 -24.06 91.94
N THR A 509 -2.83 -25.21 92.21
CA THR A 509 -2.65 -25.93 93.47
C THR A 509 -2.30 -27.37 93.10
N ASP A 510 -1.13 -27.83 93.51
CA ASP A 510 -0.70 -29.21 93.32
C ASP A 510 -1.61 -30.11 94.18
N VAL A 511 -2.16 -31.17 93.58
CA VAL A 511 -3.11 -32.05 94.26
C VAL A 511 -2.48 -32.84 95.43
N ASN A 512 -1.15 -32.89 95.54
CA ASN A 512 -0.37 -33.50 96.63
C ASN A 512 0.60 -32.54 97.34
N GLU A 513 0.34 -31.23 97.32
CA GLU A 513 1.18 -30.20 97.96
C GLU A 513 1.46 -30.43 99.45
#